data_AF-A0A1W9GZR0-F1
#
_entry.id   AF-A0A1W9GZR0-F1
#
_cell.length_a   1.000
_cell.length_b   1.000
_cell.length_c   1.000
_cell.angle_alpha   90.00
_cell.angle_beta   90.00
_cell.angle_gamma   90.00
#
_symmetry.space_group_name_H-M   'P 1'
#
loop_
_entity.id
_entity.type
_entity.pdbx_description
1 polymer ?
#
loop_
_entity_poly.entity_id
_entity_poly.type
_entity_poly.pdbx_seq_one_letter_code
_entity_poly.pdbx_strand_id
1 'polypeptide(L)' 'MKRLSQSAIERVNTPLHEADIFLCGPKPFLRAIVNGLRGIGIPENQVHFEFFGPAEALYA' A
#
# COMPACT_ATOMS: atom_id res chain seq x y z
N MET A 1 7.58 -6.65 -12.73
CA MET A 1 6.59 -5.98 -11.86
C MET A 1 5.28 -6.75 -11.93
N LYS A 2 4.96 -7.58 -10.94
CA LYS A 2 3.71 -8.37 -10.95
C LYS A 2 2.58 -7.48 -10.43
N ARG A 3 1.54 -7.28 -11.23
CA ARG A 3 0.33 -6.57 -10.82
C ARG A 3 -0.42 -7.47 -9.84
N LEU A 4 -0.48 -7.07 -8.58
CA LEU A 4 -1.31 -7.75 -7.58
C LEU A 4 -2.77 -7.42 -7.92
N SER A 5 -3.50 -8.38 -8.51
CA SER A 5 -4.95 -8.31 -8.66
C SER A 5 -5.61 -8.73 -7.36
N GLN A 6 -6.86 -8.32 -7.13
CA GLN A 6 -7.66 -8.74 -5.98
C GLN A 6 -7.67 -10.28 -5.82
N SER A 7 -7.79 -10.99 -6.94
CA SER A 7 -7.71 -12.46 -7.02
C SER A 7 -6.34 -13.08 -6.71
N ALA A 8 -5.25 -12.29 -6.78
CA ALA A 8 -3.94 -12.71 -6.31
C ALA A 8 -3.83 -12.53 -4.79
N ILE A 9 -4.43 -11.47 -4.24
CA ILE A 9 -4.49 -11.24 -2.79
C ILE A 9 -5.35 -12.32 -2.10
N GLU A 10 -6.49 -12.71 -2.67
CA GLU A 10 -7.35 -13.76 -2.10
C GLU A 10 -6.68 -15.14 -1.99
N ARG A 11 -5.66 -15.41 -2.81
CA ARG A 11 -4.89 -16.66 -2.75
C ARG A 11 -3.78 -16.63 -1.70
N VAL A 12 -3.33 -15.44 -1.33
CA VAL A 12 -2.38 -15.24 -0.25
C VAL A 12 -3.23 -14.88 0.96
N ASN A 13 -3.67 -15.90 1.71
CA ASN A 13 -4.46 -15.72 2.94
C ASN A 13 -3.60 -15.00 3.99
N THR A 14 -3.37 -13.70 3.79
CA THR A 14 -2.51 -12.87 4.62
C THR A 14 -3.37 -12.28 5.72
N PRO A 15 -3.19 -12.70 6.99
CA PRO A 15 -3.87 -12.07 8.10
C PRO A 15 -3.42 -10.61 8.21
N LEU A 16 -4.26 -9.66 7.79
CA LEU A 16 -3.91 -8.24 7.69
C LEU A 16 -3.49 -7.62 9.04
N HIS A 17 -3.98 -8.16 10.16
CA HIS A 17 -3.64 -7.68 11.51
C HIS A 17 -2.26 -8.15 12.00
N GLU A 18 -1.64 -9.08 11.29
CA GLU A 18 -0.33 -9.66 11.60
C GLU A 18 0.71 -9.27 10.53
N ALA A 19 0.34 -8.44 9.56
CA ALA A 19 1.12 -8.17 8.36
C ALA A 19 1.57 -6.70 8.31
N ASP A 20 2.87 -6.50 8.04
CA ASP A 20 3.39 -5.19 7.67
C ASP A 20 3.03 -4.87 6.21
N ILE A 21 2.37 -3.74 6.01
CA ILE A 21 1.84 -3.28 4.73
C ILE A 21 2.74 -2.18 4.18
N PHE A 22 3.36 -2.45 3.03
CA PHE A 22 4.23 -1.50 2.33
C PHE A 22 3.54 -0.97 1.07
N LEU A 23 3.41 0.34 0.97
CA LEU A 23 2.73 1.03 -0.14
C LEU A 23 3.69 2.01 -0.82
N CYS A 24 3.61 2.12 -2.14
CA CYS A 24 4.26 3.21 -2.86
C CYS A 24 3.31 3.81 -3.90
N GLY A 25 3.38 5.13 -4.09
CA GLY A 25 2.61 5.78 -5.15
C GLY A 25 2.27 7.26 -4.92
N PRO A 26 1.37 7.83 -5.74
CA PRO A 26 0.95 9.22 -5.62
C PRO A 26 0.19 9.49 -4.31
N LYS A 27 0.31 10.71 -3.79
CA LYS A 27 -0.35 11.12 -2.53
C LYS A 27 -1.86 10.81 -2.47
N PRO A 28 -2.68 11.08 -3.51
CA PRO A 28 -4.11 10.77 -3.45
C PRO A 28 -4.40 9.26 -3.32
N PHE A 29 -3.60 8.43 -3.99
CA PHE A 29 -3.70 6.96 -3.91
C PHE A 29 -3.33 6.46 -2.51
N LEU A 30 -2.17 6.86 -2.01
CA LEU A 30 -1.71 6.48 -0.67
C LEU A 30 -2.73 6.90 0.40
N ARG A 31 -3.27 8.11 0.32
CA ARG A 31 -4.28 8.60 1.26
C ARG A 31 -5.54 7.73 1.27
N ALA A 32 -6.03 7.32 0.09
CA ALA A 32 -7.22 6.49 -0.01
C ALA A 32 -7.00 5.12 0.65
N ILE A 33 -5.87 4.46 0.36
CA ILE A 33 -5.55 3.14 0.91
C ILE A 33 -5.30 3.21 2.43
N VAL A 34 -4.46 4.15 2.89
CA VAL A 34 -4.12 4.30 4.32
C VAL A 34 -5.38 4.57 5.16
N ASN A 35 -6.28 5.42 4.67
CA ASN A 35 -7.55 5.67 5.36
C ASN A 35 -8.44 4.42 5.42
N GLY A 36 -8.48 3.62 4.35
CA GLY A 36 -9.20 2.35 4.34
C GLY A 36 -8.65 1.35 5.35
N LEU A 37 -7.32 1.20 5.42
CA LEU A 37 -6.65 0.32 6.37
C LEU A 37 -6.89 0.74 7.83
N ARG A 38 -6.84 2.05 8.12
CA ARG A 38 -7.19 2.57 9.45
C ARG A 38 -8.67 2.32 9.78
N GLY A 39 -9.56 2.47 8.80
CA GLY A 39 -11.00 2.23 8.96
C GLY A 39 -11.36 0.78 9.33
N ILE A 40 -10.52 -0.19 8.97
CA ILE A 40 -10.68 -1.60 9.36
C ILE A 40 -9.82 -1.99 10.58
N GLY A 41 -9.19 -1.02 11.25
CA GLY A 41 -8.48 -1.24 12.50
C GLY A 41 -7.05 -1.74 12.36
N ILE A 42 -6.39 -1.55 11.20
CA ILE A 42 -4.96 -1.82 11.08
C ILE A 42 -4.16 -0.75 11.85
N PRO A 43 -3.30 -1.14 12.80
CA PRO A 43 -2.43 -0.22 13.53
C PRO A 43 -1.51 0.59 12.61
N GLU A 44 -1.29 1.86 12.94
CA GLU A 44 -0.46 2.77 12.12
C GLU A 44 1.00 2.29 11.99
N ASN A 45 1.52 1.59 13.00
CA ASN A 45 2.88 1.06 12.98
C ASN A 45 3.09 -0.09 11.99
N GLN A 46 2.01 -0.70 11.46
CA GLN A 46 2.06 -1.73 10.42
C GLN A 46 1.94 -1.16 9.00
N VAL A 47 1.67 0.13 8.84
CA VAL A 47 1.44 0.73 7.51
C VAL A 47 2.61 1.64 7.15
N HIS A 48 3.45 1.16 6.24
CA HIS A 48 4.60 1.87 5.71
C HIS A 48 4.31 2.38 4.30
N PHE A 49 4.66 3.63 4.00
CA PHE A 49 4.46 4.16 2.66
C PHE A 49 5.57 5.09 2.22
N GLU A 50 5.86 5.04 0.92
CA GLU A 50 6.80 5.94 0.26
C GLU A 50 6.10 6.70 -0.85
N PHE A 51 6.33 8.02 -0.89
CA PHE A 51 5.87 8.84 -1.99
C PHE A 51 6.83 8.68 -3.16
N PHE A 52 6.31 8.19 -4.29
CA PHE A 52 7.03 8.28 -5.56
C PHE A 52 6.74 9.64 -6.17
N GLY A 53 7.80 10.47 -6.25
CA GLY A 53 7.81 11.70 -7.04
C GLY A 53 7.62 11.42 -8.53
N PRO A 54 7.40 12.46 -9.36
CA PRO A 54 7.26 12.28 -10.79
C PRO A 54 8.47 11.53 -11.34
N ALA A 55 8.22 10.57 -12.23
CA ALA A 55 9.27 9.77 -12.87
C ALA A 55 10.31 10.62 -13.62
N GLU A 56 10.01 11.90 -13.87
CA GLU A 56 10.97 12.90 -14.37
C GLU A 56 12.21 13.02 -13.47
N ALA A 57 12.12 12.77 -12.16
CA ALA A 57 13.29 12.78 -11.27
C ALA A 57 14.29 11.63 -11.50
N LEU A 58 13.92 10.62 -12.30
CA LEU A 58 14.81 9.51 -12.69
C LEU A 58 15.66 9.80 -13.94
N TYR A 59 15.30 10.83 -14.72
CA TYR A 59 15.98 11.20 -15.96
C TYR A 59 16.44 12.67 -15.99
N ALA A 60 16.29 13.39 -14.88
CA ALA A 60 16.76 14.77 -14.72
C ALA A 60 18.22 14.83 -14.26
#